data_AF-B6QJY8-F1
#
_entry.id   AF-B6QJY8-F1
#
_cell.length_a   1.000
_cell.length_b   1.000
_cell.length_c   1.000
_cell.angle_alpha   90.00
_cell.angle_beta   90.00
_cell.angle_gamma   90.00
#
_symmetry.space_group_name_H-M   'P 1'
#
loop_
_entity.id
_entity.type
_entity.pdbx_description
1 polymer ?
#
loop_
_entity_poly.entity_id
_entity_poly.type
_entity_poly.pdbx_seq_one_letter_code
_entity_poly.pdbx_strand_id
1 'polypeptide(L)'
;MQEYHKIDQVLDLQPCDKYINMAPIDLALEYIQVLDPKEKINYTQIAKKFGIDRSTLSSRHRQITGSKEDQYYAQALLNKDQSEVLITLVNGLENRGVSITSSELAEFAKAICGKDPGKNWASRWVKHHSDKLNSQKDKKGEDDAGDEA
;
A
#
# COMPACT_ATOMS: atom_id res chain seq x y z
N MET A 1 19.77 -19.68 -38.58
CA MET A 1 20.38 -19.80 -37.24
C MET A 1 20.79 -18.42 -36.73
N GLN A 2 19.84 -17.54 -36.43
CA GLN A 2 20.12 -16.16 -35.99
C GLN A 2 19.23 -15.69 -34.82
N GLU A 3 18.61 -16.61 -34.05
CA GLU A 3 17.70 -16.22 -32.96
C GLU A 3 18.28 -16.38 -31.55
N TYR A 4 19.43 -17.04 -31.38
CA TYR A 4 20.00 -17.28 -30.05
C TYR A 4 20.92 -16.17 -29.52
N HIS A 5 21.27 -15.17 -30.34
CA HIS A 5 22.33 -14.21 -30.00
C HIS A 5 21.85 -12.93 -29.29
N LYS A 6 20.55 -12.78 -29.04
CA LYS A 6 19.99 -11.61 -28.31
C LYS A 6 19.74 -11.86 -26.81
N ILE A 7 19.73 -13.13 -26.38
CA ILE A 7 19.34 -13.49 -25.01
C ILE A 7 20.54 -13.42 -24.05
N ASP A 8 21.75 -13.61 -24.58
CA ASP A 8 23.00 -13.47 -23.82
C ASP A 8 23.41 -12.01 -23.60
N GLN A 9 22.87 -11.06 -24.38
CA GLN A 9 23.24 -9.64 -24.27
C GLN A 9 22.78 -8.99 -22.95
N VAL A 10 21.77 -9.50 -22.25
CA VAL A 10 21.38 -8.93 -20.94
C VAL A 10 22.42 -9.25 -19.85
N LEU A 11 23.31 -10.22 -20.06
CA LEU A 11 24.38 -10.57 -19.13
C LEU A 11 25.76 -10.01 -19.50
N ASP A 12 25.94 -9.51 -20.73
CA ASP A 12 27.19 -8.87 -21.20
C ASP A 12 27.13 -7.33 -21.21
N LEU A 13 26.02 -6.72 -20.77
CA LEU A 13 25.99 -5.28 -20.54
C LEU A 13 26.87 -4.97 -19.32
N GLN A 14 28.01 -4.32 -19.61
CA GLN A 14 28.90 -3.70 -18.62
C GLN A 14 28.07 -3.08 -17.49
N PRO A 15 28.41 -3.32 -16.20
CA PRO A 15 27.66 -2.78 -15.08
C PRO A 15 27.55 -1.26 -15.21
N CYS A 16 26.41 -0.78 -15.68
CA CYS A 16 26.08 0.63 -15.59
C CYS A 16 25.74 0.89 -14.12
N ASP A 17 26.30 1.94 -13.53
CA ASP A 17 26.20 2.27 -12.10
C ASP A 17 24.75 2.33 -11.55
N LYS A 18 23.75 2.39 -12.44
CA LYS A 18 22.32 2.27 -12.10
C LYS A 18 21.88 0.87 -11.65
N TYR A 19 22.55 -0.20 -12.06
CA TYR A 19 22.13 -1.59 -11.82
C TYR A 19 22.76 -2.21 -10.56
N ILE A 20 23.80 -1.59 -9.99
CA ILE A 20 24.50 -2.09 -8.79
C ILE A 20 23.61 -1.98 -7.54
N ASN A 21 22.60 -1.10 -7.56
CA ASN A 21 21.69 -0.85 -6.43
C ASN A 21 20.28 -1.42 -6.61
N MET A 22 19.97 -2.12 -7.71
CA MET A 22 18.64 -2.68 -7.94
C MET A 22 18.46 -4.04 -7.26
N ALA A 23 17.30 -4.25 -6.65
CA ALA A 23 17.00 -5.53 -6.04
C ALA A 23 16.84 -6.62 -7.12
N PRO A 24 17.21 -7.89 -6.82
CA PRO A 24 17.09 -9.00 -7.79
C PRO A 24 15.69 -9.19 -8.36
N ILE A 25 14.66 -8.82 -7.59
CA ILE A 25 13.26 -8.88 -8.03
C ILE A 25 12.95 -7.86 -9.13
N ASP A 26 13.54 -6.66 -9.07
CA ASP A 26 13.30 -5.59 -10.04
C ASP A 26 14.02 -5.91 -11.35
N LEU A 27 15.25 -6.45 -11.28
CA LEU A 27 15.98 -6.96 -12.45
C LEU A 27 15.21 -8.07 -13.18
N ALA A 28 14.59 -8.99 -12.42
CA ALA A 28 13.78 -10.05 -13.00
C ALA A 28 12.50 -9.53 -13.68
N LEU A 29 11.92 -8.42 -13.20
CA LEU A 29 10.78 -7.76 -13.83
C LEU A 29 11.17 -7.05 -15.13
N GLU A 30 12.29 -6.34 -15.14
CA GLU A 30 12.82 -5.72 -16.37
C GLU A 30 13.12 -6.79 -17.42
N TYR A 31 13.72 -7.92 -17.01
CA TYR A 31 13.96 -9.04 -17.91
C TYR A 31 12.65 -9.54 -18.56
N ILE A 32 11.57 -9.67 -17.78
CA ILE A 32 10.26 -10.07 -18.32
C ILE A 32 9.69 -9.03 -19.30
N GLN A 33 9.89 -7.73 -19.05
CA GLN A 33 9.39 -6.66 -19.93
C GLN A 33 10.10 -6.61 -21.28
N VAL A 34 11.37 -7.05 -21.34
CA VAL A 34 12.17 -7.11 -22.57
C VAL A 34 11.87 -8.36 -23.41
N LEU A 35 11.26 -9.41 -22.82
CA LEU A 35 10.86 -10.60 -23.56
C LEU A 35 9.75 -10.29 -24.58
N ASP A 36 9.70 -11.07 -25.66
CA ASP A 36 8.63 -10.93 -26.67
C ASP A 36 7.27 -11.18 -26.01
N PRO A 37 6.30 -10.24 -26.11
CA PRO A 37 4.96 -10.39 -25.56
C PRO A 37 4.22 -11.65 -26.05
N LYS A 38 4.62 -12.21 -27.20
CA LYS A 38 4.02 -13.42 -27.77
C LYS A 38 4.59 -14.72 -27.21
N GLU A 39 5.72 -14.67 -26.51
CA GLU A 39 6.36 -15.85 -25.93
C GLU A 39 5.79 -16.17 -24.53
N LYS A 40 5.64 -17.46 -24.23
CA LYS A 40 5.12 -17.89 -22.93
C LYS A 40 6.19 -17.71 -21.84
N ILE A 41 5.94 -16.77 -20.93
CA ILE A 41 6.85 -16.47 -19.82
C ILE A 41 7.08 -17.70 -18.91
N ASN A 42 8.32 -18.16 -18.84
CA ASN A 42 8.75 -19.24 -17.94
C ASN A 42 9.34 -18.69 -16.63
N TYR A 43 8.47 -18.39 -15.67
CA TYR A 43 8.87 -17.85 -14.36
C TYR A 43 9.89 -18.71 -13.61
N THR A 44 9.90 -20.03 -13.81
CA THR A 44 10.83 -20.93 -13.09
C THR A 44 12.27 -20.72 -13.55
N GLN A 45 12.49 -20.53 -14.85
CA GLN A 45 13.83 -20.28 -15.39
C GLN A 45 14.34 -18.90 -15.00
N ILE A 46 13.48 -17.89 -15.09
CA ILE A 46 13.81 -16.50 -14.73
C ILE A 46 14.13 -16.41 -13.24
N ALA A 47 13.30 -17.02 -12.39
CA ALA A 47 13.52 -17.05 -10.94
C ALA A 47 14.86 -17.69 -10.56
N LYS A 48 15.23 -18.81 -11.20
CA LYS A 48 16.55 -19.44 -11.00
C LYS A 48 17.70 -18.54 -11.48
N LYS A 49 17.54 -17.82 -12.59
CA LYS A 49 18.55 -16.91 -13.14
C LYS A 49 18.88 -15.76 -12.18
N PHE A 50 17.88 -15.23 -11.50
CA PHE A 50 18.02 -14.09 -10.57
C PHE A 50 18.07 -14.49 -9.09
N GLY A 51 18.04 -15.80 -8.76
CA GLY A 51 18.11 -16.28 -7.38
C GLY A 51 16.90 -15.93 -6.51
N ILE A 52 15.72 -15.74 -7.09
CA ILE A 52 14.48 -15.37 -6.38
C ILE A 52 13.48 -16.53 -6.36
N ASP A 53 12.53 -16.48 -5.45
CA ASP A 53 11.43 -17.45 -5.43
C ASP A 53 10.47 -17.22 -6.63
N ARG A 54 10.07 -18.31 -7.28
CA ARG A 54 9.19 -18.29 -8.46
C ARG A 54 7.81 -17.73 -8.14
N SER A 55 7.25 -18.06 -6.98
CA SER A 55 5.91 -17.60 -6.59
C SER A 55 5.91 -16.09 -6.31
N THR A 56 7.00 -15.58 -5.74
CA THR A 56 7.25 -14.15 -5.51
C THR A 56 7.33 -13.39 -6.83
N LEU A 57 8.16 -13.85 -7.77
CA LEU A 57 8.29 -13.22 -9.09
C LEU A 57 6.95 -13.18 -9.84
N SER A 58 6.22 -14.30 -9.86
CA SER A 58 4.92 -14.37 -10.56
C SER A 58 3.88 -13.47 -9.93
N SER A 59 3.82 -13.39 -8.59
CA SER A 59 2.85 -12.55 -7.88
C SER A 59 3.12 -11.06 -8.13
N ARG A 60 4.40 -10.69 -8.13
CA ARG A 60 4.87 -9.32 -8.39
C ARG A 60 4.58 -8.88 -9.83
N HIS A 61 4.94 -9.71 -10.81
CA HIS A 61 4.73 -9.41 -12.23
C HIS A 61 3.24 -9.28 -12.59
N ARG A 62 2.39 -10.15 -12.03
CA ARG A 62 0.94 -10.13 -12.27
C ARG A 62 0.19 -9.16 -11.35
N GLN A 63 0.90 -8.46 -10.46
CA GLN A 63 0.33 -7.57 -9.46
C GLN A 63 -0.81 -8.23 -8.65
N ILE A 64 -0.69 -9.53 -8.37
CA ILE A 64 -1.72 -10.31 -7.65
C ILE A 64 -1.87 -9.81 -6.21
N THR A 65 -0.78 -9.32 -5.62
CA THR A 65 -0.81 -8.71 -4.30
C THR A 65 -1.38 -7.30 -4.42
N GLY A 66 -2.66 -7.15 -4.01
CA GLY A 66 -3.32 -5.86 -3.88
C GLY A 66 -2.64 -4.95 -2.87
N SER A 67 -3.10 -3.70 -2.77
CA SER A 67 -2.53 -2.78 -1.81
C SER A 67 -2.85 -3.21 -0.37
N LYS A 68 -2.02 -2.77 0.59
CA LYS A 68 -2.32 -2.96 2.02
C LYS A 68 -3.65 -2.31 2.42
N GLU A 69 -4.02 -1.23 1.74
CA GLU A 69 -5.28 -0.53 1.93
C GLU A 69 -6.46 -1.41 1.47
N ASP A 70 -6.37 -2.04 0.30
CA ASP A 70 -7.41 -2.96 -0.19
C ASP A 70 -7.56 -4.17 0.72
N GLN A 71 -6.44 -4.71 1.20
CA GLN A 71 -6.45 -5.82 2.16
C GLN A 71 -7.13 -5.41 3.48
N TYR A 72 -6.88 -4.19 3.97
CA TYR A 72 -7.53 -3.67 5.17
C TYR A 72 -9.04 -3.58 4.97
N TYR A 73 -9.51 -2.93 3.90
CA TYR A 73 -10.95 -2.76 3.66
C TYR A 73 -11.67 -4.06 3.35
N ALA A 74 -10.99 -5.07 2.80
CA ALA A 74 -11.55 -6.41 2.64
C ALA A 74 -11.87 -7.09 3.98
N GLN A 75 -11.20 -6.69 5.08
CA GLN A 75 -11.38 -7.24 6.43
C GLN A 75 -12.09 -6.27 7.39
N ALA A 76 -12.20 -4.99 7.02
CA ALA A 76 -12.79 -3.96 7.84
C ALA A 76 -14.32 -4.07 7.90
N LEU A 77 -14.91 -3.46 8.93
CA LEU A 77 -16.37 -3.35 9.05
C LEU A 77 -16.97 -2.46 7.96
N LEU A 78 -16.25 -1.38 7.62
CA LEU A 78 -16.62 -0.41 6.60
C LEU A 78 -15.72 -0.61 5.40
N ASN A 79 -16.30 -0.57 4.20
CA ASN A 79 -15.51 -0.47 2.98
C ASN A 79 -14.91 0.94 2.82
N LYS A 80 -14.14 1.15 1.75
CA LYS A 80 -13.46 2.42 1.48
C LYS A 80 -14.46 3.58 1.39
N ASP A 81 -15.50 3.43 0.58
CA ASP A 81 -16.51 4.48 0.36
C ASP A 81 -17.28 4.83 1.64
N GLN A 82 -17.66 3.82 2.42
CA GLN A 82 -18.32 4.00 3.72
C GLN A 82 -17.41 4.71 4.72
N SER A 83 -16.11 4.40 4.71
CA SER A 83 -15.14 5.08 5.58
C SER A 83 -14.96 6.54 5.16
N GLU A 84 -14.94 6.86 3.87
CA GLU A 84 -14.88 8.25 3.37
C GLU A 84 -16.11 9.07 3.78
N VAL A 85 -17.31 8.48 3.72
CA VAL A 85 -18.54 9.12 4.23
C VAL A 85 -18.40 9.43 5.72
N LEU A 86 -17.92 8.48 6.51
CA LEU A 86 -17.75 8.68 7.95
C LEU A 86 -16.67 9.73 8.26
N ILE A 87 -15.55 9.74 7.54
CA ILE A 87 -14.50 10.77 7.68
C ILE A 87 -15.07 12.16 7.40
N THR A 88 -15.84 12.29 6.32
CA THR A 88 -16.48 13.57 5.94
C THR A 88 -17.42 14.06 7.03
N LEU A 89 -18.21 13.16 7.61
CA LEU A 89 -19.10 13.48 8.73
C LEU A 89 -18.30 13.92 9.96
N VAL A 90 -17.26 13.17 10.35
CA VAL A 90 -16.43 13.46 11.53
C VAL A 90 -15.75 14.82 11.39
N ASN A 91 -15.06 15.06 10.27
CA ASN A 91 -14.40 16.34 10.02
C ASN A 91 -15.41 17.50 9.97
N GLY A 92 -16.61 17.28 9.42
CA GLY A 92 -17.67 18.28 9.39
C GLY A 92 -18.18 18.67 10.78
N LEU A 93 -18.21 17.73 11.73
CA LEU A 93 -18.59 17.96 13.12
C LEU A 93 -17.45 18.60 13.93
N GLU A 94 -16.22 18.15 13.75
CA GLU A 94 -15.03 18.73 14.38
C GLU A 94 -14.83 20.20 13.97
N ASN A 95 -15.05 20.53 12.69
CA ASN A 95 -15.01 21.90 12.20
C ASN A 95 -16.07 22.82 12.84
N ARG A 96 -17.12 22.25 13.44
CA ARG A 96 -18.15 22.97 14.20
C ARG A 96 -17.84 23.03 15.69
N GLY A 97 -16.67 22.53 16.12
CA GLY A 97 -16.27 22.46 17.52
C GLY A 97 -16.86 21.28 18.29
N VAL A 98 -17.46 20.30 17.61
CA VAL A 98 -18.03 19.10 18.25
C VAL A 98 -17.02 17.97 18.19
N SER A 99 -16.46 17.61 19.34
CA SER A 99 -15.62 16.42 19.47
C SER A 99 -16.51 15.17 19.51
N ILE A 100 -16.24 14.22 18.62
CA ILE A 100 -16.98 12.96 18.56
C ILE A 100 -16.38 11.95 19.52
N THR A 101 -17.23 11.32 20.32
CA THR A 101 -16.85 10.22 21.20
C THR A 101 -16.74 8.90 20.43
N SER A 102 -15.98 7.95 20.98
CA SER A 102 -15.85 6.61 20.39
C SER A 102 -17.18 5.84 20.30
N SER A 103 -18.13 6.13 21.18
CA SER A 103 -19.46 5.52 21.17
C SER A 103 -20.31 6.05 20.02
N GLU A 104 -20.32 7.37 19.81
CA GLU A 104 -21.03 8.00 18.69
C GLU A 104 -20.47 7.54 17.35
N LEU A 105 -19.13 7.42 17.25
CA LEU A 105 -18.48 6.89 16.05
C LEU A 105 -18.94 5.45 15.72
N ALA A 106 -19.09 4.61 16.75
CA ALA A 106 -19.60 3.25 16.59
C ALA A 106 -21.09 3.25 16.18
N GLU A 107 -21.89 4.17 16.71
CA GLU A 107 -23.30 4.32 16.34
C GLU A 107 -23.45 4.74 14.87
N PHE A 108 -22.66 5.71 14.41
CA PHE A 108 -22.65 6.10 13.00
C PHE A 108 -22.18 4.97 12.09
N ALA A 109 -21.14 4.24 12.47
CA ALA A 109 -20.68 3.09 11.70
C ALA A 109 -21.77 2.00 11.60
N LYS A 110 -22.48 1.74 12.70
CA LYS A 110 -23.63 0.83 12.72
C LYS A 110 -24.74 1.32 11.79
N ALA A 111 -25.06 2.62 11.78
CA ALA A 111 -26.05 3.20 10.89
C ALA A 111 -25.68 3.05 9.41
N ILE A 112 -24.38 3.12 9.07
CA ILE A 112 -23.88 3.00 7.70
C ILE A 112 -23.86 1.54 7.21
N CYS A 113 -23.42 0.58 8.04
CA CYS A 113 -23.20 -0.81 7.60
C CYS A 113 -24.25 -1.83 8.08
N GLY A 114 -25.13 -1.42 9.00
CA GLY A 114 -26.16 -2.28 9.59
C GLY A 114 -25.63 -3.36 10.55
N LYS A 115 -24.34 -3.33 10.89
CA LYS A 115 -23.67 -4.31 11.78
C LYS A 115 -23.08 -3.63 12.99
N ASP A 116 -23.15 -4.30 14.14
CA ASP A 116 -22.58 -3.79 15.38
C ASP A 116 -21.04 -3.80 15.33
N PRO A 117 -20.38 -2.64 15.53
CA PRO A 117 -18.94 -2.57 15.63
C PRO A 117 -18.42 -3.25 16.90
N GLY A 118 -17.26 -3.89 16.81
CA GLY A 118 -16.60 -4.47 17.99
C GLY A 118 -16.10 -3.41 18.97
N LYS A 119 -15.89 -3.80 20.24
CA LYS A 119 -15.47 -2.90 21.34
C LYS A 119 -14.28 -1.99 21.00
N ASN A 120 -13.29 -2.51 20.27
CA ASN A 120 -12.06 -1.77 19.93
C ASN A 120 -12.10 -1.17 18.51
N TRP A 121 -13.23 -1.27 17.81
CA TRP A 121 -13.34 -0.86 16.41
C TRP A 121 -13.09 0.65 16.24
N ALA A 122 -13.75 1.49 17.04
CA ALA A 122 -13.63 2.94 16.95
C ALA A 122 -12.17 3.42 17.09
N SER A 123 -11.47 2.93 18.13
CA SER A 123 -10.05 3.25 18.34
C SER A 123 -9.15 2.79 17.18
N ARG A 124 -9.38 1.58 16.64
CA ARG A 124 -8.62 1.05 15.49
C ARG A 124 -8.90 1.85 14.22
N TRP A 125 -10.15 2.24 13.99
CA TRP A 125 -10.55 3.01 12.82
C TRP A 125 -9.95 4.42 12.85
N VAL A 126 -10.00 5.11 13.99
CA VAL A 126 -9.36 6.43 14.17
C VAL A 126 -7.86 6.35 13.94
N LYS A 127 -7.18 5.32 14.48
CA LYS A 127 -5.75 5.13 14.27
C LYS A 127 -5.40 4.96 12.78
N HIS A 128 -6.22 4.21 12.05
CA HIS A 128 -5.99 3.95 10.62
C HIS A 128 -6.19 5.18 9.74
N HIS A 129 -7.10 6.10 10.13
CA HIS A 129 -7.45 7.30 9.36
C HIS A 129 -6.93 8.59 10.02
N SER A 130 -5.94 8.49 10.90
CA SER A 130 -5.40 9.62 11.66
C SER A 130 -4.80 10.72 10.78
N ASP A 131 -4.38 10.38 9.57
CA ASP A 131 -3.90 11.30 8.52
C ASP A 131 -5.03 12.15 7.90
N LYS A 132 -6.25 11.62 7.89
CA LYS A 132 -7.44 12.25 7.29
C LYS A 132 -8.31 13.01 8.30
N LEU A 133 -8.17 12.73 9.59
CA LEU A 133 -8.93 13.38 10.66
C LEU A 133 -8.27 14.69 11.13
N ASN A 134 -9.07 15.70 11.45
CA ASN A 134 -8.58 17.02 11.86
C ASN A 134 -8.07 17.03 13.31
N SER A 135 -8.75 16.37 14.25
CA SER A 135 -8.43 16.32 15.70
C SER A 135 -7.02 15.79 16.08
N GLN A 136 -6.30 15.16 15.14
CA GLN A 136 -4.92 14.67 15.34
C GLN A 136 -3.84 15.64 14.84
N LYS A 137 -4.18 16.64 14.00
CA LYS A 137 -3.19 17.53 13.37
C LYS A 137 -2.71 18.64 14.29
N ASP A 138 -3.52 19.04 15.27
CA ASP A 138 -3.25 20.22 16.10
C ASP A 138 -2.42 19.93 17.37
N LYS A 139 -2.00 18.68 17.63
CA LYS A 139 -1.23 18.33 18.84
C LYS A 139 0.28 18.21 18.63
N LYS A 140 0.82 18.63 17.49
CA LYS A 140 2.26 18.52 17.20
C LYS A 140 2.78 19.82 16.58
N GLY A 141 2.99 20.83 17.41
CA GLY A 141 3.63 22.06 16.94
C GLY A 141 3.61 23.24 17.90
N GLU A 142 3.78 23.06 19.21
CA GLU A 142 3.92 24.21 20.11
C GLU A 142 4.64 23.86 21.42
N ASP A 143 5.87 23.34 21.35
CA ASP A 143 6.78 23.24 22.49
C ASP A 143 8.22 23.17 21.93
N ASP A 144 8.82 24.31 21.53
CA ASP A 144 10.27 24.50 21.41
C ASP A 144 10.55 25.94 20.89
N ALA A 145 10.13 26.94 21.67
CA ALA A 145 10.68 28.29 21.56
C ALA A 145 11.71 28.42 22.69
N GLY A 146 12.99 28.33 22.31
CA GLY A 146 14.12 28.52 23.22
C GLY A 146 14.13 29.94 23.77
N ASP A 147 14.20 30.03 25.09
CA ASP A 147 14.59 31.23 25.83
C ASP A 147 15.86 30.87 26.60
N GLU A 148 17.01 31.29 26.07
CA GLU A 148 18.26 31.34 26.83
C GLU A 148 18.82 32.76 26.64
N ALA A 149 18.77 33.54 27.73
CA ALA A 149 19.26 34.90 27.87
C ALA A 149 20.50 34.91 28.78
#